data_AF-A0A1U8NR21-F1
#
_entry.id   AF-A0A1U8NR21-F1
#
_cell.length_a   1.000
_cell.length_b   1.000
_cell.length_c   1.000
_cell.angle_alpha   90.00
_cell.angle_beta   90.00
_cell.angle_gamma   90.00
#
_symmetry.space_group_name_H-M   'P 1'
#
loop_
_entity.id
_entity.type
_entity.pdbx_description
1 polymer ?
#
loop_
_entity_poly.entity_id
_entity_poly.type
_entity_poly.pdbx_seq_one_letter_code
_entity_poly.pdbx_strand_id
1 'polypeptide(L)'
;MEGLSVADANLVMYLHPSKSRNVSQSILRELGYLLFKFNETFDGVLLAYDVNILDKQAKILSGVHPYFGLRLKANLLLFSPIPDMLLEGKLVKLSQESIHVIILGFSSVIITAENIRGEFKYRTKDNEELFASKSHKRHVIKVGTMIRFLVKSFDEEILHIIGSLISAHTGSISWLDRRLEVTQEALVGWIDVWRKIQNLIGVL
;
A
#
# COMPACT_ATOMS: atom_id res chain seq x y z
N MET A 1 -0.18 3.35 5.84
CA MET A 1 -0.93 2.90 4.65
C MET A 1 -1.33 1.47 4.89
N GLU A 2 -2.54 1.07 4.50
CA GLU A 2 -2.93 -0.35 4.56
C GLU A 2 -2.05 -1.20 3.64
N GLY A 3 -2.04 -2.51 3.85
CA GLY A 3 -1.21 -3.44 3.09
C GLY A 3 0.28 -3.45 3.48
N LEU A 4 0.77 -2.55 4.34
CA LEU A 4 2.12 -2.64 4.91
C LEU A 4 2.10 -3.31 6.28
N SER A 5 2.98 -4.28 6.48
CA SER A 5 3.14 -4.97 7.76
C SER A 5 4.61 -5.24 8.09
N VAL A 6 4.89 -5.38 9.39
CA VAL A 6 6.18 -5.86 9.89
C VAL A 6 5.99 -7.26 10.45
N ALA A 7 6.84 -8.20 10.05
CA ALA A 7 6.79 -9.58 10.50
C ALA A 7 8.12 -10.02 11.11
N ASP A 8 8.06 -10.64 12.29
CA ASP A 8 9.16 -11.41 12.87
C ASP A 8 9.20 -12.81 12.24
N ALA A 9 10.32 -13.18 11.63
CA ALA A 9 10.49 -14.46 10.97
C ALA A 9 11.69 -15.24 11.54
N ASN A 10 11.46 -16.51 11.87
CA ASN A 10 12.53 -17.46 12.16
C ASN A 10 12.80 -18.27 10.89
N LEU A 11 13.97 -18.07 10.28
CA LEU A 11 14.31 -18.66 8.99
C LEU A 11 15.41 -19.71 9.16
N VAL A 12 15.41 -20.70 8.28
CA VAL A 12 16.57 -21.58 8.07
C VAL A 12 17.04 -21.37 6.64
N MET A 13 18.29 -20.91 6.50
CA MET A 13 18.90 -20.70 5.19
C MET A 13 19.97 -21.75 4.94
N TYR A 14 19.92 -22.38 3.78
CA TYR A 14 20.92 -23.36 3.33
C TYR A 14 21.88 -22.72 2.35
N LEU A 15 23.17 -22.76 2.68
CA LEU A 15 24.22 -22.18 1.86
C LEU A 15 25.18 -23.26 1.36
N HIS A 16 25.66 -23.09 0.14
CA HIS A 16 26.68 -23.95 -0.44
C HIS A 16 28.02 -23.76 0.30
N PRO A 17 28.82 -24.82 0.57
CA PRO A 17 30.08 -24.75 1.33
C PRO A 17 31.09 -23.73 0.81
N SER A 18 31.07 -23.44 -0.50
CA SER A 18 31.91 -22.39 -1.10
C SER A 18 31.62 -20.98 -0.55
N LYS A 19 30.46 -20.77 0.09
CA LYS A 19 30.05 -19.52 0.73
C LYS A 19 30.49 -19.40 2.20
N SER A 20 31.08 -20.44 2.78
CA SER A 20 31.49 -20.50 4.20
C SER A 20 32.47 -19.41 4.63
N ARG A 21 33.30 -18.89 3.72
CA ARG A 21 34.23 -17.79 4.01
C ARG A 21 33.53 -16.44 4.21
N ASN A 22 32.33 -16.26 3.66
CA ASN A 22 31.62 -14.98 3.70
C ASN A 22 30.10 -15.19 3.83
N VAL A 23 29.73 -15.78 4.97
CA VAL A 23 28.35 -16.19 5.29
C VAL A 23 27.40 -14.98 5.29
N SER A 24 27.74 -13.91 6.00
CA SER A 24 26.87 -12.75 6.14
C SER A 24 26.54 -12.13 4.77
N GLN A 25 27.54 -11.91 3.93
CA GLN A 25 27.31 -11.39 2.57
C GLN A 25 26.45 -12.33 1.72
N SER A 26 26.61 -13.64 1.90
CA SER A 26 25.82 -14.63 1.17
C SER A 26 24.35 -14.59 1.60
N ILE A 27 24.08 -14.46 2.90
CA ILE A 27 22.72 -14.30 3.43
C ILE A 27 22.06 -13.03 2.90
N LEU A 28 22.76 -11.89 2.96
CA LEU A 28 22.26 -10.62 2.45
C LEU A 28 21.96 -10.70 0.95
N ARG A 29 22.77 -11.44 0.19
CA ARG A 29 22.54 -11.66 -1.24
C ARG A 29 21.29 -12.50 -1.50
N GLU A 30 21.10 -13.59 -0.77
CA GLU A 30 19.92 -14.45 -0.91
C GLU A 30 18.63 -13.70 -0.53
N LEU A 31 18.62 -13.01 0.61
CA LEU A 31 17.46 -12.19 0.99
C LEU A 31 17.26 -11.00 0.04
N GLY A 32 18.34 -10.41 -0.47
CA GLY A 32 18.30 -9.35 -1.46
C GLY A 32 17.63 -9.78 -2.77
N TYR A 33 17.73 -11.06 -3.15
CA TYR A 33 17.05 -11.60 -4.33
C TYR A 33 15.52 -11.66 -4.17
N LEU A 34 15.02 -11.66 -2.93
CA LEU A 34 13.60 -11.69 -2.60
C LEU A 34 12.96 -10.28 -2.57
N LEU A 35 13.77 -9.21 -2.56
CA LEU A 35 13.26 -7.84 -2.54
C LEU A 35 12.43 -7.54 -3.79
N PHE A 36 11.31 -6.86 -3.58
CA PHE A 36 10.35 -6.49 -4.62
C PHE A 36 9.82 -7.68 -5.42
N LYS A 37 9.67 -8.82 -4.76
CA LYS A 37 9.00 -10.01 -5.30
C LYS A 37 8.00 -10.51 -4.29
N PHE A 38 6.86 -10.97 -4.77
CA PHE A 38 5.94 -11.72 -3.93
C PHE A 38 6.61 -13.02 -3.48
N ASN A 39 6.49 -13.32 -2.20
CA ASN A 39 7.02 -14.51 -1.59
C ASN A 39 5.90 -15.26 -0.90
N GLU A 40 5.55 -16.44 -1.41
CA GLU A 40 4.48 -17.29 -0.87
C GLU A 40 4.71 -17.68 0.60
N THR A 41 5.98 -17.82 1.03
CA THR A 41 6.29 -18.15 2.43
C THR A 41 6.00 -16.98 3.37
N PHE A 42 6.17 -15.75 2.88
CA PHE A 42 5.89 -14.53 3.65
C PHE A 42 4.48 -13.99 3.42
N ASP A 43 3.76 -14.54 2.45
CA ASP A 43 2.44 -14.06 1.99
C ASP A 43 2.47 -12.55 1.68
N GLY A 44 3.50 -12.12 0.94
CA GLY A 44 3.72 -10.70 0.69
C GLY A 44 4.95 -10.38 -0.14
N VAL A 45 5.00 -9.14 -0.61
CA VAL A 45 6.15 -8.57 -1.30
C VAL A 45 7.17 -8.08 -0.27
N LEU A 46 8.38 -8.65 -0.28
CA LEU A 46 9.43 -8.21 0.64
C LEU A 46 9.98 -6.85 0.20
N LEU A 47 9.81 -5.82 1.03
CA LEU A 47 10.30 -4.46 0.74
C LEU A 47 11.64 -4.16 1.41
N ALA A 48 11.83 -4.67 2.62
CA ALA A 48 13.04 -4.50 3.40
C ALA A 48 13.17 -5.65 4.41
N TYR A 49 14.39 -5.90 4.84
CA TYR A 49 14.66 -6.86 5.90
C TYR A 49 15.80 -6.38 6.79
N ASP A 50 15.75 -6.79 8.05
CA ASP A 50 16.85 -6.76 9.00
C ASP A 50 17.06 -8.18 9.53
N VAL A 51 18.29 -8.67 9.57
CA VAL A 51 18.58 -10.09 9.81
C VAL A 51 19.72 -10.30 10.79
N ASN A 52 19.51 -11.21 11.72
CA ASN A 52 20.48 -11.64 12.72
C ASN A 52 20.73 -13.15 12.59
N ILE A 53 22.01 -13.53 12.49
CA ILE A 53 22.43 -14.93 12.45
C ILE A 53 22.48 -15.44 13.90
N LEU A 54 21.69 -16.48 14.20
CA LEU A 54 21.61 -17.05 15.55
C LEU A 54 22.70 -18.10 15.80
N ASP A 55 23.04 -18.86 14.75
CA ASP A 55 23.96 -19.97 14.88
C ASP A 55 25.42 -19.52 14.79
N LYS A 56 26.22 -19.91 15.79
CA LYS A 56 27.69 -19.76 15.77
C LYS A 56 28.38 -20.92 15.03
N GLN A 57 27.68 -22.04 14.84
CA GLN A 57 28.15 -23.22 14.12
C GLN A 57 27.03 -23.71 13.22
N ALA A 58 27.31 -23.90 11.93
CA ALA A 58 26.32 -24.35 10.97
C ALA A 58 26.13 -25.87 11.02
N LYS A 59 24.90 -26.34 10.77
CA LYS A 59 24.62 -27.78 10.63
C LYS A 59 24.81 -28.20 9.18
N ILE A 60 25.70 -29.15 8.93
CA ILE A 60 25.88 -29.72 7.59
C ILE A 60 24.73 -30.69 7.34
N LEU A 61 24.01 -30.49 6.24
CA LEU A 61 23.06 -31.47 5.74
C LEU A 61 23.81 -32.59 5.03
N SER A 62 23.65 -33.81 5.51
CA SER A 62 24.18 -35.02 4.88
C SER A 62 23.35 -35.38 3.64
N GLY A 63 23.96 -35.32 2.45
CA GLY A 63 23.34 -35.62 1.15
C GLY A 63 24.36 -35.55 0.00
N VAL A 64 23.94 -35.77 -1.26
CA VAL A 64 24.82 -35.82 -2.45
C VAL A 64 25.58 -34.50 -2.68
N HIS A 65 24.95 -33.36 -2.34
CA HIS A 65 25.61 -32.06 -2.33
C HIS A 65 25.53 -31.49 -0.91
N PRO A 66 26.66 -31.38 -0.18
CA PRO A 66 26.63 -30.86 1.18
C PRO A 66 26.23 -29.38 1.14
N TYR A 67 25.22 -29.00 1.90
CA TYR A 67 24.88 -27.62 2.24
C TYR A 67 25.00 -27.45 3.74
N PHE A 68 25.26 -26.23 4.20
CA PHE A 68 25.21 -25.92 5.63
C PHE A 68 24.02 -25.02 5.92
N GLY A 69 23.22 -25.42 6.91
CA GLY A 69 22.05 -24.70 7.38
C GLY A 69 22.39 -23.75 8.52
N LEU A 70 21.81 -22.55 8.47
CA LEU A 70 21.91 -21.52 9.50
C LEU A 70 20.52 -21.03 9.90
N ARG A 71 20.28 -20.94 11.20
CA ARG A 71 19.10 -20.28 11.75
C ARG A 71 19.30 -18.78 11.80
N LEU A 72 18.31 -18.07 11.30
CA LEU A 72 18.26 -16.62 11.25
C LEU A 72 17.01 -16.13 11.97
N LYS A 73 17.12 -14.98 12.64
CA LYS A 73 15.95 -14.18 13.04
C LYS A 73 15.91 -12.94 12.17
N ALA A 74 14.78 -12.67 11.53
CA ALA A 74 14.63 -11.53 10.64
C ALA A 74 13.39 -10.70 10.99
N ASN A 75 13.50 -9.39 10.86
CA ASN A 75 12.37 -8.47 10.77
C ASN A 75 12.14 -8.17 9.30
N LEU A 76 10.94 -8.42 8.81
CA LEU A 76 10.58 -8.24 7.41
C LEU A 76 9.57 -7.09 7.29
N LEU A 77 9.78 -6.17 6.37
CA LEU A 77 8.78 -5.21 5.93
C LEU A 77 8.10 -5.77 4.69
N LEU A 78 6.81 -6.05 4.78
CA LEU A 78 6.03 -6.69 3.72
C LEU A 78 4.99 -5.72 3.16
N PHE A 79 4.70 -5.87 1.87
CA PHE A 79 3.54 -5.29 1.21
C PHE A 79 2.63 -6.40 0.69
N SER A 80 1.43 -6.48 1.26
CA SER A 80 0.44 -7.54 1.00
C SER A 80 -0.95 -6.91 0.81
N PRO A 81 -1.23 -6.31 -0.36
CA PRO A 81 -2.52 -5.70 -0.63
C PRO A 81 -3.59 -6.77 -0.85
N ILE A 82 -4.64 -6.75 -0.04
CA ILE A 82 -5.81 -7.63 -0.21
C ILE A 82 -7.03 -6.81 -0.65
N PRO A 83 -8.06 -7.44 -1.23
CA PRO A 83 -9.29 -6.75 -1.61
C PRO A 83 -9.87 -5.90 -0.48
N ASP A 84 -10.49 -4.79 -0.87
CA ASP A 84 -11.13 -3.79 0.00
C ASP A 84 -10.18 -2.98 0.89
N MET A 85 -8.85 -3.18 0.80
CA MET A 85 -7.88 -2.29 1.43
C MET A 85 -7.86 -0.91 0.77
N LEU A 86 -7.70 0.13 1.59
CA LEU A 86 -7.49 1.51 1.15
C LEU A 86 -6.00 1.81 0.98
N LEU A 87 -5.62 1.97 -0.28
CA LEU A 87 -4.26 2.34 -0.65
C LEU A 87 -4.21 3.76 -1.23
N GLU A 88 -3.02 4.34 -1.13
CA GLU A 88 -2.73 5.68 -1.63
C GLU A 88 -1.56 5.63 -2.59
N GLY A 89 -1.67 6.34 -3.69
CA GLY A 89 -0.62 6.35 -4.70
C GLY A 89 -0.65 7.60 -5.56
N LYS A 90 0.43 7.79 -6.31
CA LYS A 90 0.61 8.93 -7.19
C LYS A 90 0.07 8.61 -8.58
N LEU A 91 -0.85 9.43 -9.07
CA LEU A 91 -1.37 9.33 -10.42
C LEU A 91 -0.28 9.71 -11.42
N VAL A 92 0.07 8.78 -12.32
CA VAL A 92 1.15 8.96 -13.31
C VAL A 92 0.65 9.09 -14.74
N LYS A 93 -0.49 8.47 -15.05
CA LYS A 93 -1.11 8.56 -16.38
C LYS A 93 -2.63 8.51 -16.22
N LEU A 94 -3.30 9.26 -17.07
CA LEU A 94 -4.75 9.35 -17.12
C LEU A 94 -5.19 9.12 -18.56
N SER A 95 -6.38 8.59 -18.75
CA SER A 95 -7.09 8.54 -20.03
C SER A 95 -8.59 8.55 -19.77
N GLN A 96 -9.40 8.58 -20.83
CA GLN A 96 -10.86 8.45 -20.68
C GLN A 96 -11.26 7.09 -20.10
N GLU A 97 -10.51 6.03 -20.43
CA GLU A 97 -10.85 4.63 -20.08
C GLU A 97 -10.18 4.16 -18.79
N SER A 98 -9.14 4.84 -18.32
CA SER A 98 -8.34 4.38 -17.18
C SER A 98 -7.58 5.47 -16.44
N ILE A 99 -7.31 5.22 -15.17
CA ILE A 99 -6.36 5.94 -14.33
C ILE A 99 -5.23 4.97 -13.95
N HIS A 100 -3.99 5.41 -14.14
CA HIS A 100 -2.79 4.66 -13.76
C HIS A 100 -2.08 5.32 -12.60
N VAL A 101 -1.79 4.55 -11.56
CA VAL A 101 -1.20 5.02 -10.30
C VAL A 101 0.05 4.18 -9.99
N ILE A 102 1.04 4.80 -9.36
CA ILE A 102 2.18 4.09 -8.77
C ILE A 102 2.09 4.19 -7.24
N ILE A 103 2.22 3.05 -6.58
CA ILE A 103 2.30 2.93 -5.12
C ILE A 103 3.73 2.55 -4.73
N LEU A 104 4.26 3.21 -3.69
CA LEU A 104 5.58 2.93 -3.09
C LEU A 104 6.75 2.91 -4.09
N GLY A 105 6.56 3.43 -5.31
CA GLY A 105 7.57 3.51 -6.35
C GLY A 105 7.77 2.23 -7.19
N PHE A 106 7.13 1.11 -6.84
CA PHE A 106 7.38 -0.18 -7.53
C PHE A 106 6.11 -0.87 -8.04
N SER A 107 4.96 -0.72 -7.36
CA SER A 107 3.73 -1.40 -7.74
C SER A 107 2.85 -0.47 -8.58
N SER A 108 2.35 -1.01 -9.68
CA SER A 108 1.46 -0.29 -10.60
C SER A 108 0.00 -0.60 -10.27
N VAL A 109 -0.88 0.36 -10.55
CA VAL A 109 -2.32 0.22 -10.36
C VAL A 109 -3.03 0.67 -11.62
N ILE A 110 -4.06 -0.06 -12.01
CA ILE A 110 -5.03 0.39 -13.01
C ILE A 110 -6.42 0.52 -12.37
N ILE A 111 -7.08 1.64 -12.64
CA ILE A 111 -8.48 1.86 -12.29
C ILE A 111 -9.20 2.19 -13.59
N THR A 112 -9.94 1.22 -14.09
CA THR A 112 -10.71 1.34 -15.34
C THR A 112 -11.99 2.14 -15.14
N ALA A 113 -12.56 2.68 -16.21
CA ALA A 113 -13.72 3.58 -16.18
C ALA A 113 -14.94 2.98 -15.46
N GLU A 114 -15.18 1.68 -15.57
CA GLU A 114 -16.25 0.97 -14.85
C GLU A 114 -16.03 0.92 -13.33
N ASN A 115 -14.80 1.11 -12.88
CA ASN A 115 -14.43 1.18 -11.47
C ASN A 115 -14.30 2.64 -10.97
N ILE A 116 -14.84 3.62 -11.70
CA ILE A 116 -14.87 5.03 -11.30
C ILE A 116 -16.33 5.45 -11.03
N ARG A 117 -16.57 6.22 -9.95
CA ARG A 117 -17.93 6.77 -9.67
C ARG A 117 -18.43 7.58 -10.86
N GLY A 118 -19.69 7.35 -11.25
CA GLY A 118 -20.32 8.00 -12.40
C GLY A 118 -20.43 9.53 -12.31
N GLU A 119 -20.27 10.11 -11.11
CA GLU A 119 -20.18 11.56 -10.88
C GLU A 119 -18.91 12.19 -11.45
N PHE A 120 -17.81 11.44 -11.52
CA PHE A 120 -16.59 11.90 -12.17
C PHE A 120 -16.77 11.84 -13.68
N LYS A 121 -16.52 12.97 -14.35
CA LYS A 121 -16.47 13.02 -15.80
C LYS A 121 -15.07 13.38 -16.26
N TYR A 122 -14.62 12.63 -17.25
CA TYR A 122 -13.45 12.94 -18.03
C TYR A 122 -13.63 14.28 -18.73
N ARG A 123 -12.59 15.12 -18.67
CA ARG A 123 -12.53 16.43 -19.31
C ARG A 123 -11.11 16.70 -19.76
N THR A 124 -10.98 17.49 -20.82
CA THR A 124 -9.71 18.09 -21.22
C THR A 124 -9.82 19.59 -20.96
N LYS A 125 -8.88 20.14 -20.19
CA LYS A 125 -8.81 21.58 -19.89
C LYS A 125 -7.37 22.03 -20.03
N ASP A 126 -7.12 23.08 -20.81
CA ASP A 126 -5.77 23.64 -21.00
C ASP A 126 -4.74 22.58 -21.47
N ASN A 127 -5.17 21.66 -22.35
CA ASN A 127 -4.44 20.45 -22.77
C ASN A 127 -4.07 19.46 -21.64
N GLU A 128 -4.61 19.62 -20.43
CA GLU A 128 -4.51 18.63 -19.35
C GLU A 128 -5.77 17.74 -19.31
N GLU A 129 -5.55 16.43 -19.22
CA GLU A 129 -6.60 15.44 -19.00
C GLU A 129 -6.91 15.32 -17.50
N LEU A 130 -8.20 15.34 -17.15
CA LEU A 130 -8.64 15.25 -15.76
C LEU A 130 -10.01 14.60 -15.61
N PHE A 131 -10.25 14.01 -14.45
CA PHE A 131 -11.59 13.65 -13.98
C PHE A 131 -12.05 14.70 -12.96
N ALA A 132 -13.23 15.29 -13.19
CA ALA A 132 -13.85 16.22 -12.25
C ALA A 132 -15.22 15.71 -11.81
N SER A 133 -15.48 15.75 -10.50
CA SER A 133 -16.80 15.41 -9.96
C SER A 133 -17.84 16.46 -10.35
N LYS A 134 -18.98 16.00 -10.87
CA LYS A 134 -20.16 16.85 -11.11
C LYS A 134 -20.77 17.36 -9.81
N SER A 135 -20.81 16.51 -8.79
CA SER A 135 -21.39 16.81 -7.48
C SER A 135 -20.48 17.76 -6.67
N HIS A 136 -19.16 17.63 -6.84
CA HIS A 136 -18.16 18.41 -6.11
C HIS A 136 -17.12 18.98 -7.06
N LYS A 137 -17.35 20.19 -7.59
CA LYS A 137 -16.49 20.82 -8.61
C LYS A 137 -15.00 20.97 -8.23
N ARG A 138 -14.68 20.97 -6.92
CA ARG A 138 -13.31 21.03 -6.39
C ARG A 138 -12.64 19.65 -6.27
N HIS A 139 -13.38 18.56 -6.41
CA HIS A 139 -12.84 17.20 -6.42
C HIS A 139 -12.36 16.87 -7.83
N VAL A 140 -11.08 17.13 -8.04
CA VAL A 140 -10.40 16.92 -9.33
C VAL A 140 -9.30 15.89 -9.17
N ILE A 141 -9.23 14.96 -10.11
CA ILE A 141 -8.21 13.93 -10.24
C ILE A 141 -7.44 14.22 -11.54
N LYS A 142 -6.15 14.48 -11.43
CA LYS A 142 -5.27 14.76 -12.57
C LYS A 142 -3.87 14.21 -12.34
N VAL A 143 -3.04 14.15 -13.38
CA VAL A 143 -1.67 13.65 -13.29
C VAL A 143 -0.89 14.41 -12.22
N GLY A 144 -0.09 13.67 -11.44
CA GLY A 144 0.68 14.18 -10.32
C GLY A 144 -0.05 14.26 -8.98
N THR A 145 -1.38 14.10 -8.97
CA THR A 145 -2.14 14.08 -7.70
C THR A 145 -1.98 12.76 -6.95
N MET A 146 -1.98 12.83 -5.61
CA MET A 146 -2.11 11.66 -4.76
C MET A 146 -3.59 11.30 -4.63
N ILE A 147 -3.92 10.04 -4.92
CA ILE A 147 -5.28 9.53 -4.82
C ILE A 147 -5.36 8.35 -3.87
N ARG A 148 -6.49 8.24 -3.17
CA ARG A 148 -6.89 7.10 -2.35
C ARG A 148 -7.89 6.24 -3.11
N PHE A 149 -7.71 4.93 -3.13
CA PHE A 149 -8.57 3.98 -3.84
C PHE A 149 -8.66 2.65 -3.09
N LEU A 150 -9.66 1.83 -3.42
CA LEU A 150 -9.83 0.49 -2.90
C LEU A 150 -9.16 -0.54 -3.79
N VAL A 151 -8.51 -1.55 -3.20
CA VAL A 151 -8.01 -2.72 -3.93
C VAL A 151 -9.18 -3.61 -4.33
N LYS A 152 -9.22 -4.05 -5.59
CA LYS A 152 -10.11 -5.12 -6.04
C LYS A 152 -9.40 -6.46 -6.16
N SER A 153 -8.19 -6.44 -6.70
CA SER A 153 -7.35 -7.62 -6.82
C SER A 153 -5.88 -7.21 -6.96
N PHE A 154 -4.99 -8.15 -6.66
CA PHE A 154 -3.56 -8.01 -6.78
C PHE A 154 -3.01 -9.18 -7.59
N ASP A 155 -2.19 -8.87 -8.59
CA ASP A 155 -1.43 -9.83 -9.35
C ASP A 155 -0.03 -9.94 -8.73
N GLU A 156 0.25 -11.09 -8.13
CA GLU A 156 1.48 -11.36 -7.38
C GLU A 156 2.72 -11.53 -8.28
N GLU A 157 2.53 -11.87 -9.56
CA GLU A 157 3.63 -12.10 -10.49
C GLU A 157 4.19 -10.78 -11.03
N ILE A 158 3.29 -9.89 -11.47
CA ILE A 158 3.67 -8.59 -12.05
C ILE A 158 3.50 -7.41 -11.08
N LEU A 159 3.08 -7.69 -9.84
CA LEU A 159 2.87 -6.70 -8.78
C LEU A 159 1.89 -5.58 -9.17
N HIS A 160 0.87 -5.95 -9.94
CA HIS A 160 -0.12 -5.04 -10.49
C HIS A 160 -1.44 -5.11 -9.71
N ILE A 161 -2.01 -3.96 -9.39
CA ILE A 161 -3.25 -3.85 -8.62
C ILE A 161 -4.38 -3.37 -9.52
N ILE A 162 -5.52 -4.04 -9.44
CA ILE A 162 -6.78 -3.50 -9.97
C ILE A 162 -7.43 -2.69 -8.84
N GLY A 163 -7.60 -1.39 -9.05
CA GLY A 163 -8.16 -0.48 -8.06
C GLY A 163 -9.60 -0.04 -8.38
N SER A 164 -10.25 0.57 -7.39
CA SER A 164 -11.59 1.15 -7.51
C SER A 164 -11.71 2.50 -6.83
N LEU A 165 -12.40 3.41 -7.51
CA LEU A 165 -12.85 4.69 -6.99
C LEU A 165 -14.37 4.70 -6.73
N ILE A 166 -15.06 3.56 -6.67
CA ILE A 166 -16.53 3.49 -6.51
C ILE A 166 -16.98 4.03 -5.14
N SER A 167 -16.23 3.79 -4.06
CA SER A 167 -16.63 4.20 -2.72
C SER A 167 -16.41 5.70 -2.47
N ALA A 168 -17.35 6.38 -1.80
CA ALA A 168 -17.34 7.83 -1.56
C ALA A 168 -16.07 8.38 -0.85
N HIS A 169 -15.33 7.55 -0.12
CA HIS A 169 -14.08 7.91 0.55
C HIS A 169 -12.82 7.73 -0.31
N THR A 170 -12.98 7.61 -1.63
CA THR A 170 -11.88 7.48 -2.60
C THR A 170 -11.82 8.66 -3.57
N GLY A 171 -10.65 8.88 -4.18
CA GLY A 171 -10.36 9.97 -5.10
C GLY A 171 -9.16 10.81 -4.62
N SER A 172 -9.10 12.08 -5.03
CA SER A 172 -8.03 13.00 -4.61
C SER A 172 -7.97 13.18 -3.09
N ILE A 173 -6.81 12.88 -2.50
CA ILE A 173 -6.58 12.92 -1.04
C ILE A 173 -6.76 14.34 -0.51
N SER A 174 -6.18 15.33 -1.19
CA SER A 174 -6.26 16.74 -0.76
C SER A 174 -7.69 17.27 -0.68
N TRP A 175 -8.62 16.69 -1.44
CA TRP A 175 -10.03 17.01 -1.34
C TRP A 175 -10.73 16.22 -0.22
N LEU A 176 -10.41 14.93 -0.07
CA LEU A 176 -10.98 14.07 0.96
C LEU A 176 -10.65 14.58 2.37
N ASP A 177 -9.39 14.92 2.62
CA ASP A 177 -8.94 15.37 3.95
C ASP A 177 -9.59 16.70 4.36
N ARG A 178 -9.67 17.66 3.43
CA ARG A 178 -10.39 18.93 3.66
C ARG A 178 -11.86 18.74 4.01
N ARG A 179 -12.52 17.72 3.43
CA ARG A 179 -13.94 17.44 3.72
C ARG A 179 -14.10 16.85 5.12
N LEU A 180 -13.15 16.02 5.56
CA LEU A 180 -13.14 15.46 6.92
C LEU A 180 -13.00 16.56 7.97
N GLU A 181 -12.07 17.51 7.76
CA GLU A 181 -11.89 18.68 8.64
C GLU A 181 -13.18 19.50 8.79
N VAL A 182 -13.80 19.89 7.67
CA VAL A 182 -15.06 20.67 7.69
C VAL A 182 -16.19 19.91 8.39
N THR A 183 -16.26 18.59 8.21
CA THR A 183 -17.31 17.78 8.84
C THR A 183 -17.11 17.69 10.35
N GLN A 184 -15.85 17.56 10.81
CA GLN A 184 -15.52 17.56 12.24
C GLN A 184 -15.81 18.92 12.89
N GLU A 185 -15.42 20.02 12.26
CA GLU A 185 -15.73 21.38 12.74
C GLU A 185 -17.23 21.61 12.86
N ALA A 186 -18.01 21.17 11.86
CA ALA A 186 -19.46 21.27 11.89
C ALA A 186 -20.05 20.47 13.07
N LEU A 187 -19.63 19.22 13.26
CA LEU A 187 -20.09 18.37 14.37
C LEU A 187 -19.79 19.00 15.74
N VAL A 188 -18.60 19.56 15.93
CA VAL A 188 -18.24 20.29 17.16
C VAL A 188 -19.18 21.49 17.36
N GLY A 189 -19.43 22.27 16.30
CA GLY A 189 -20.38 23.39 16.34
C GLY A 189 -21.80 22.96 16.72
N TRP A 190 -22.29 21.83 16.20
CA TRP A 190 -23.61 21.29 16.56
C TRP A 190 -23.69 20.83 18.01
N ILE A 191 -22.63 20.23 18.54
CA ILE A 191 -22.55 19.84 19.96
C ILE A 191 -22.59 21.09 20.86
N ASP A 192 -21.88 22.16 20.50
CA ASP A 192 -21.89 23.41 21.27
C ASP A 192 -23.27 24.10 21.24
N VAL A 193 -23.95 24.08 20.10
CA VAL A 193 -25.33 24.59 19.99
C VAL A 193 -26.27 23.76 20.86
N TRP A 194 -26.16 22.44 20.81
CA TRP A 194 -26.99 21.54 21.62
C TRP A 194 -26.76 21.74 23.12
N ARG A 195 -25.50 21.94 23.54
CA ARG A 195 -25.13 22.26 24.93
C ARG A 195 -25.71 23.60 25.39
N LYS A 196 -25.72 24.61 24.53
CA LYS A 196 -26.37 25.91 24.83
C LYS A 196 -27.88 25.76 25.00
N ILE A 197 -28.53 24.98 24.15
CA ILE A 197 -29.99 24.72 24.25
C ILE A 197 -30.32 23.99 25.56
N GLN A 198 -29.55 22.96 25.94
CA GLN A 198 -29.72 22.26 27.22
C GLN A 198 -29.60 23.21 28.43
N ASN A 199 -28.61 24.10 28.43
CA ASN A 199 -28.44 25.10 29.48
C ASN A 199 -29.58 26.13 29.54
N LEU A 200 -30.22 26.44 28.42
CA LEU A 200 -31.38 27.34 28.36
C LEU A 200 -32.66 26.68 28.90
N ILE A 201 -32.80 25.37 28.72
CA ILE A 201 -33.99 24.61 29.17
C ILE A 201 -33.87 24.25 30.65
N GLY A 202 -32.66 24.02 31.18
CA GLY A 202 -32.42 23.69 32.60
C GLY A 202 -32.47 24.88 33.57
N VAL A 203 -32.83 26.08 33.10
CA VAL A 203 -32.93 27.32 33.91
C VAL A 203 -34.40 27.81 34.02
N LEU A 204 -35.36 27.02 33.54
CA LEU A 204 -36.81 27.20 33.77
C LEU A 204 -37.31 26.21 34.82
#